data_AF-A0A949QEL0-F1
#
_entry.id   AF-A0A949QEL0-F1
#
_cell.length_a   1.000
_cell.length_b   1.000
_cell.length_c   1.000
_cell.angle_alpha   90.00
_cell.angle_beta   90.00
_cell.angle_gamma   90.00
#
_symmetry.space_group_name_H-M   'P 1'
#
loop_
_entity.id
_entity.type
_entity.pdbx_description
1 polymer ?
#
loop_
_entity_poly.entity_id
_entity_poly.type
_entity_poly.pdbx_seq_one_letter_code
_entity_poly.pdbx_strand_id
1 'polypeptide(L)'
;MTVPYVFFPAVLMYAHSLMRGERIVSGVILGFIGAFAGYISPPYVFGLAAIFAYERKYRNALLYATPGLLYVVFYFWIKFAFPGVERRINAGLGVAGFLKQLLLQPLSFAEAAIGPSYWFKIYYGISSIGLISACIAAGIVVVLLLKFRTFSAASKLPQSLFFGLASILVLSFGMFALTGLYHHSAFNLGNRTTVYGSLLLAFLLALLPLNKKSILFLTLIFILPVFGLSDAWKSWNVHQKMVIENIHTNVALRELPPESTLLVAGNIYSKLGPFSNIEFFSMPWVVNSIFHGWVKSKNVVALVPYIFLDKGVLVDPKFGGKYVLQNTIYLYDSDANSVQAIPVTAVPQLLANRPREIRHWVQLAKGTWIESGITSMSPRLAYLFQ
;
A
#
# COMPACT_ATOMS: atom_id res chain seq x y z
N MET A 1 -3.28 -11.46 -0.45
CA MET A 1 -2.21 -10.47 -0.73
C MET A 1 -0.80 -10.94 -0.32
N THR A 2 -0.61 -12.05 0.40
CA THR A 2 0.71 -12.51 0.86
C THR A 2 1.62 -13.05 -0.25
N VAL A 3 1.04 -13.72 -1.26
CA VAL A 3 1.79 -14.36 -2.36
C VAL A 3 2.75 -13.41 -3.09
N PRO A 4 2.33 -12.24 -3.61
CA PRO A 4 3.23 -11.34 -4.33
C PRO A 4 4.34 -10.72 -3.47
N TYR A 5 4.11 -10.51 -2.17
CA TYR A 5 5.01 -9.73 -1.30
C TYR A 5 5.84 -10.58 -0.34
N VAL A 6 5.53 -11.87 -0.18
CA VAL A 6 6.23 -12.78 0.74
C VAL A 6 6.72 -14.02 -0.01
N PHE A 7 5.82 -14.73 -0.69
CA PHE A 7 6.15 -16.01 -1.32
C PHE A 7 7.18 -15.85 -2.45
N PHE A 8 6.94 -14.99 -3.44
CA PHE A 8 7.88 -14.84 -4.56
C PHE A 8 9.22 -14.21 -4.17
N PRO A 9 9.29 -13.20 -3.30
CA PRO A 9 10.56 -12.77 -2.72
C PRO A 9 11.31 -13.90 -2.01
N ALA A 10 10.61 -14.77 -1.27
CA ALA A 10 11.22 -15.93 -0.64
C ALA A 10 11.74 -16.96 -1.66
N VAL A 11 11.00 -17.21 -2.75
CA VAL A 11 11.45 -18.06 -3.87
C VAL A 11 12.74 -17.50 -4.49
N LEU A 12 12.82 -16.18 -4.70
CA LEU A 12 14.04 -15.54 -5.20
C LEU A 12 15.21 -15.67 -4.23
N MET A 13 15.01 -15.39 -2.94
CA MET A 13 16.05 -15.57 -1.93
C MET A 13 16.50 -17.03 -1.82
N TYR A 14 15.57 -17.99 -1.94
CA TYR A 14 15.89 -19.41 -1.94
C TYR A 14 16.67 -19.83 -3.19
N ALA A 15 16.27 -19.33 -4.37
CA ALA A 15 17.03 -19.51 -5.61
C ALA A 15 18.48 -19.01 -5.48
N HIS A 16 18.67 -17.86 -4.84
CA HIS A 16 19.99 -17.30 -4.56
C HIS A 16 20.79 -18.22 -3.61
N SER A 17 20.14 -18.74 -2.57
CA SER A 17 20.73 -19.71 -1.63
C SER A 17 21.17 -21.01 -2.35
N LEU A 18 20.33 -21.56 -3.23
CA LEU A 18 20.66 -22.75 -4.02
C LEU A 18 21.88 -22.55 -4.91
N MET A 19 21.96 -21.41 -5.62
CA MET A 19 23.13 -21.08 -6.43
C MET A 19 24.40 -20.89 -5.58
N ARG A 20 24.26 -20.38 -4.35
CA ARG A 20 25.38 -20.30 -3.40
C ARG A 20 25.84 -21.68 -2.95
N GLY A 21 24.92 -22.64 -2.83
CA GLY A 21 25.20 -24.06 -2.53
C GLY A 21 25.43 -24.93 -3.76
N GLU A 22 25.91 -24.34 -4.87
CA GLU A 22 26.29 -25.02 -6.13
C GLU A 22 25.17 -25.77 -6.87
N ARG A 23 23.91 -25.65 -6.41
CA ARG A 23 22.72 -26.17 -7.11
C ARG A 23 22.23 -25.18 -8.17
N ILE A 24 23.09 -24.92 -9.16
CA ILE A 24 22.90 -23.83 -10.15
C ILE A 24 21.62 -24.01 -10.96
N VAL A 25 21.37 -25.20 -11.50
CA VAL A 25 20.20 -25.47 -12.37
C VAL A 25 18.90 -25.20 -11.63
N SER A 26 18.73 -25.77 -10.43
CA SER A 26 17.54 -25.54 -9.60
C SER A 26 17.39 -24.06 -9.23
N GLY A 27 18.50 -23.39 -8.90
CA GLY A 27 18.51 -21.96 -8.63
C GLY A 27 18.05 -21.12 -9.81
N VAL A 28 18.52 -21.42 -11.03
CA VAL A 28 18.09 -20.71 -12.25
C VAL A 28 16.61 -20.95 -12.54
N ILE A 29 16.13 -22.20 -12.45
CA ILE A 29 14.71 -22.54 -12.67
C ILE A 29 13.81 -21.77 -11.69
N LEU A 30 14.13 -21.78 -10.41
CA LEU A 30 13.38 -21.01 -9.41
C LEU A 30 13.54 -19.50 -9.62
N GLY A 31 14.70 -19.05 -10.09
CA GLY A 31 14.94 -17.67 -10.50
C GLY A 31 13.98 -17.21 -11.61
N PHE A 32 13.73 -18.05 -12.61
CA PHE A 32 12.71 -17.79 -13.65
C PHE A 32 11.31 -17.70 -13.07
N ILE A 33 10.91 -18.66 -12.24
CA ILE A 33 9.59 -18.66 -11.60
C ILE A 33 9.39 -17.39 -10.76
N GLY A 34 10.38 -17.03 -9.94
CA GLY A 34 10.32 -15.82 -9.11
C GLY A 34 10.39 -14.52 -9.93
N ALA A 35 11.18 -14.48 -11.00
CA ALA A 35 11.30 -13.30 -11.86
C ALA A 35 10.01 -13.02 -12.64
N PHE A 36 9.38 -14.05 -13.20
CA PHE A 36 8.17 -13.91 -14.01
C PHE A 36 6.87 -13.81 -13.18
N ALA A 37 6.97 -13.92 -11.86
CA ALA A 37 5.83 -13.84 -10.95
C ALA A 37 5.11 -12.49 -10.95
N GLY A 38 5.81 -11.40 -11.28
CA GLY A 38 5.18 -10.09 -11.41
C GLY A 38 6.15 -8.92 -11.34
N TYR A 39 5.60 -7.71 -11.52
CA TYR A 39 6.35 -6.46 -11.64
C TYR A 39 7.24 -6.13 -10.42
N ILE A 40 7.02 -6.78 -9.28
CA ILE A 40 7.77 -6.59 -8.05
C ILE A 40 9.16 -7.27 -8.08
N SER A 41 9.40 -8.21 -8.98
CA SER A 41 10.59 -9.06 -8.99
C SER A 41 11.92 -8.36 -9.39
N PRO A 42 11.98 -7.37 -10.32
CA PRO A 42 13.26 -6.90 -10.83
C PRO A 42 14.22 -6.34 -9.76
N PRO A 43 13.76 -5.50 -8.80
CA PRO A 43 14.63 -5.03 -7.72
C PRO A 43 15.24 -6.19 -6.91
N TYR A 44 14.46 -7.24 -6.62
CA TYR A 44 14.96 -8.42 -5.92
C TYR A 44 16.00 -9.18 -6.74
N VAL A 45 15.72 -9.48 -8.01
CA VAL A 45 16.62 -10.26 -8.87
C VAL A 45 17.98 -9.57 -9.01
N PHE A 46 17.97 -8.30 -9.40
CA PHE A 46 19.20 -7.55 -9.65
C PHE A 46 19.93 -7.21 -8.35
N GLY A 47 19.21 -6.88 -7.27
CA GLY A 47 19.84 -6.62 -5.98
C GLY A 47 20.44 -7.87 -5.33
N LEU A 48 19.82 -9.04 -5.47
CA LEU A 48 20.43 -10.31 -5.05
C LEU A 48 21.61 -10.71 -5.96
N ALA A 49 21.56 -10.44 -7.27
CA ALA A 49 22.71 -10.63 -8.16
C ALA A 49 23.91 -9.75 -7.74
N ALA A 50 23.65 -8.55 -7.21
CA ALA A 50 24.70 -7.67 -6.70
C ALA A 50 25.49 -8.28 -5.53
N ILE A 51 24.89 -9.20 -4.76
CA ILE A 51 25.60 -9.95 -3.70
C ILE A 51 26.71 -10.81 -4.33
N PHE A 52 26.39 -11.58 -5.38
CA PHE A 52 27.40 -12.36 -6.10
C PHE A 52 28.46 -11.48 -6.75
N ALA A 53 28.07 -10.34 -7.33
CA ALA A 53 29.02 -9.39 -7.91
C ALA A 53 29.98 -8.80 -6.85
N TYR A 54 29.46 -8.43 -5.68
CA TYR A 54 30.27 -7.97 -4.54
C TYR A 54 31.25 -9.04 -4.06
N GLU A 55 30.81 -10.29 -4.01
CA GLU A 55 31.66 -11.46 -3.69
C GLU A 55 32.60 -11.87 -4.84
N ARG A 56 32.68 -11.10 -5.94
CA ARG A 56 33.47 -11.36 -7.16
C ARG A 56 33.09 -12.67 -7.89
N LYS A 57 31.88 -13.19 -7.66
CA LYS A 57 31.32 -14.39 -8.33
C LYS A 57 30.51 -13.99 -9.57
N TYR A 58 31.16 -13.37 -10.55
CA TYR A 58 30.50 -12.76 -11.71
C TYR A 58 29.69 -13.73 -12.55
N ARG A 59 30.14 -14.99 -12.71
CA ARG A 59 29.36 -16.03 -13.40
C ARG A 59 28.01 -16.26 -12.74
N ASN A 60 27.98 -16.37 -11.41
CA ASN A 60 26.74 -16.57 -10.66
C ASN A 60 25.87 -15.31 -10.68
N ALA A 61 26.48 -14.12 -10.63
CA ALA A 61 25.75 -12.87 -10.76
C ALA A 61 25.03 -12.77 -12.11
N LEU A 62 25.71 -13.10 -13.21
CA LEU A 62 25.14 -13.07 -14.56
C LEU A 62 24.02 -14.10 -14.72
N LEU A 63 24.26 -15.35 -14.29
CA LEU A 63 23.26 -16.41 -14.35
C LEU A 63 22.00 -16.06 -13.52
N TYR A 64 22.18 -15.49 -12.33
CA TYR A 64 21.07 -15.10 -11.47
C TYR A 64 20.31 -13.87 -11.99
N ALA A 65 21.00 -12.92 -12.65
CA ALA A 65 20.38 -11.73 -13.24
C ALA A 65 19.61 -12.02 -14.54
N THR A 66 19.98 -13.08 -15.27
CA THR A 66 19.42 -13.41 -16.59
C THR A 66 17.89 -13.54 -16.61
N PRO A 67 17.23 -14.26 -15.68
CA PRO A 67 15.78 -14.33 -15.63
C PRO A 67 15.12 -12.96 -15.46
N GLY A 68 15.71 -12.07 -14.65
CA GLY A 68 15.20 -10.71 -14.43
C GLY A 68 15.34 -9.84 -15.68
N LEU A 69 16.49 -9.94 -16.38
CA LEU A 69 16.69 -9.22 -17.64
C LEU A 69 15.67 -9.65 -18.70
N LEU A 70 15.46 -10.96 -18.84
CA LEU A 70 14.47 -11.50 -19.78
C LEU A 70 13.05 -11.06 -19.43
N TYR A 71 12.70 -11.04 -18.14
CA TYR A 71 11.41 -10.51 -17.69
C TYR A 71 11.22 -9.03 -18.04
N VAL A 72 12.26 -8.20 -17.85
CA VAL A 72 12.20 -6.77 -18.19
C VAL A 72 11.99 -6.58 -19.69
N VAL A 73 12.75 -7.28 -20.53
CA VAL A 73 12.58 -7.25 -22.00
C VAL A 73 11.17 -7.70 -22.38
N PHE A 74 10.72 -8.82 -21.83
CA PHE A 74 9.37 -9.34 -22.04
C PHE A 74 8.29 -8.33 -21.62
N TYR A 75 8.44 -7.67 -20.47
CA TYR A 75 7.50 -6.67 -19.98
C TYR A 75 7.36 -5.52 -20.98
N PHE A 76 8.47 -4.90 -21.38
CA PHE A 76 8.44 -3.79 -22.33
C PHE A 76 7.93 -4.22 -23.71
N TRP A 77 8.33 -5.41 -24.18
CA TRP A 77 7.84 -5.98 -25.42
C TRP A 77 6.32 -6.12 -25.41
N ILE A 78 5.74 -6.74 -24.38
CA ILE A 78 4.28 -6.89 -24.30
C ILE A 78 3.57 -5.53 -24.25
N LYS A 79 4.08 -4.57 -23.48
CA LYS A 79 3.44 -3.24 -23.38
C LYS A 79 3.53 -2.42 -24.67
N PHE A 80 4.55 -2.68 -25.48
CA PHE A 80 4.72 -2.07 -26.79
C PHE A 80 3.88 -2.76 -27.86
N ALA A 81 3.96 -4.10 -27.95
CA ALA A 81 3.36 -4.90 -29.01
C ALA A 81 1.84 -5.05 -28.90
N PHE A 82 1.26 -4.99 -27.70
CA PHE A 82 -0.18 -5.21 -27.49
C PHE A 82 -0.87 -3.94 -26.95
N PRO A 83 -1.61 -3.22 -27.81
CA PRO A 83 -2.49 -2.13 -27.39
C PRO A 83 -3.57 -2.66 -26.43
N GLY A 84 -3.84 -1.93 -25.34
CA GLY A 84 -4.89 -2.30 -24.37
C GLY A 84 -4.41 -3.08 -23.14
N VAL A 85 -3.14 -3.53 -23.10
CA VAL A 85 -2.58 -4.11 -21.87
C VAL A 85 -2.29 -3.01 -20.85
N GLU A 86 -2.72 -3.18 -19.59
CA GLU A 86 -2.49 -2.23 -18.49
C GLU A 86 -1.02 -1.80 -18.40
N ARG A 87 -0.73 -0.49 -18.51
CA ARG A 87 0.63 0.05 -18.41
C ARG A 87 0.85 0.60 -17.00
N ARG A 88 1.79 0.01 -16.25
CA ARG A 88 2.18 0.52 -14.92
C ARG A 88 3.16 1.70 -15.02
N ILE A 89 3.96 1.72 -16.08
CA ILE A 89 4.88 2.79 -16.40
C ILE A 89 4.12 3.92 -17.09
N ASN A 90 4.36 5.15 -16.65
CA ASN A 90 3.69 6.32 -17.22
C ASN A 90 4.36 6.70 -18.54
N ALA A 91 3.67 6.44 -19.66
CA ALA A 91 4.17 6.73 -21.00
C ALA A 91 4.38 8.23 -21.27
N GLY A 92 3.72 9.12 -20.53
CA GLY A 92 3.89 10.57 -20.63
C GLY A 92 4.97 11.14 -19.73
N LEU A 93 5.73 10.29 -19.01
CA LEU A 93 6.78 10.73 -18.10
C LEU A 93 8.05 11.09 -18.87
N GLY A 94 8.26 12.39 -19.10
CA GLY A 94 9.54 12.88 -19.63
C GLY A 94 10.71 12.70 -18.64
N VAL A 95 11.94 12.84 -19.13
CA VAL A 95 13.17 12.65 -18.33
C VAL A 95 13.19 13.52 -17.07
N ALA A 96 12.85 14.81 -17.19
CA ALA A 96 12.78 15.71 -16.03
C ALA A 96 11.72 15.26 -15.01
N GLY A 97 10.58 14.74 -15.47
CA GLY A 97 9.55 14.17 -14.61
C GLY A 97 10.04 12.93 -13.88
N PHE A 98 10.75 12.04 -14.58
CA PHE A 98 11.37 10.86 -13.98
C PHE A 98 12.40 11.23 -12.91
N LEU A 99 13.29 12.19 -13.17
CA LEU A 99 14.29 12.64 -12.20
C LEU A 99 13.64 13.26 -10.94
N LYS A 100 12.60 14.09 -11.12
CA LYS A 100 11.82 14.61 -9.98
C LYS A 100 11.21 13.47 -9.16
N GLN A 101 10.62 12.48 -9.82
CA GLN A 101 10.03 11.31 -9.16
C GLN A 101 11.09 10.49 -8.43
N LEU A 102 12.25 10.28 -9.03
CA LEU A 102 13.36 9.55 -8.43
C LEU A 102 13.86 10.21 -7.15
N LEU A 103 13.95 11.55 -7.12
CA LEU A 103 14.31 12.31 -5.91
C LEU A 103 13.24 12.21 -4.81
N LEU A 104 11.96 12.11 -5.17
CA LEU A 104 10.87 11.94 -4.21
C LEU A 104 10.86 10.55 -3.55
N GLN A 105 11.41 9.52 -4.18
CA GLN A 105 11.35 8.16 -3.64
C GLN A 105 12.12 8.02 -2.30
N PRO A 106 13.40 8.43 -2.18
CA PRO A 106 14.09 8.43 -0.88
C PRO A 106 13.40 9.27 0.19
N LEU A 107 12.87 10.45 -0.18
CA LEU A 107 12.20 11.36 0.77
C LEU A 107 10.91 10.75 1.32
N SER A 108 10.05 10.25 0.42
CA SER A 108 8.82 9.57 0.82
C SER A 108 9.11 8.27 1.58
N PHE A 109 10.18 7.55 1.23
CA PHE A 109 10.59 6.35 1.96
C PHE A 109 11.05 6.69 3.38
N ALA A 110 11.90 7.69 3.55
CA ALA A 110 12.37 8.11 4.88
C ALA A 110 11.19 8.55 5.76
N GLU A 111 10.25 9.33 5.19
CA GLU A 111 9.01 9.73 5.84
C GLU A 111 8.19 8.51 6.30
N ALA A 112 7.99 7.53 5.42
CA ALA A 112 7.18 6.34 5.70
C ALA A 112 7.87 5.31 6.62
N ALA A 113 9.21 5.30 6.66
CA ALA A 113 10.01 4.32 7.39
C ALA A 113 10.39 4.76 8.81
N ILE A 114 10.71 6.05 8.98
CA ILE A 114 11.20 6.61 10.25
C ILE A 114 10.65 8.00 10.55
N GLY A 115 9.91 8.61 9.63
CA GLY A 115 9.32 9.93 9.78
C GLY A 115 7.99 9.94 10.55
N PRO A 116 7.27 11.07 10.53
CA PRO A 116 6.07 11.25 11.34
C PRO A 116 4.99 10.20 11.08
N SER A 117 4.73 9.83 9.82
CA SER A 117 3.73 8.80 9.50
C SER A 117 4.05 7.45 10.12
N TYR A 118 5.32 7.06 10.17
CA TYR A 118 5.74 5.82 10.82
C TYR A 118 5.39 5.84 12.31
N TRP A 119 5.74 6.92 13.01
CA TRP A 119 5.49 7.06 14.45
C TRP A 119 4.00 7.17 14.78
N PHE A 120 3.21 7.87 13.96
CA PHE A 120 1.75 7.86 14.11
C PHE A 120 1.19 6.45 13.95
N LYS A 121 1.69 5.69 12.98
CA LYS A 121 1.24 4.31 12.77
C LYS A 121 1.61 3.39 13.92
N ILE A 122 2.80 3.54 14.51
CA ILE A 122 3.18 2.83 15.74
C ILE A 122 2.24 3.20 16.86
N TYR A 123 2.10 4.50 17.15
CA TYR A 123 1.33 4.99 18.28
C TYR A 123 -0.12 4.52 18.22
N TYR A 124 -0.80 4.78 17.10
CA TYR A 124 -2.19 4.37 16.93
C TYR A 124 -2.34 2.87 16.77
N GLY A 125 -1.34 2.19 16.18
CA GLY A 125 -1.27 0.74 16.14
C GLY A 125 -1.30 0.14 17.55
N ILE A 126 -0.44 0.61 18.45
CA ILE A 126 -0.41 0.17 19.85
C ILE A 126 -1.74 0.47 20.54
N SER A 127 -2.32 1.65 20.30
CA SER A 127 -3.62 2.02 20.91
C SER A 127 -4.79 1.12 20.49
N SER A 128 -4.66 0.40 19.38
CA SER A 128 -5.66 -0.55 18.88
C SER A 128 -5.51 -1.97 19.42
N ILE A 129 -4.57 -2.23 20.34
CA ILE A 129 -4.34 -3.58 20.85
C ILE A 129 -5.51 -4.04 21.74
N GLY A 130 -6.13 -5.17 21.38
CA GLY A 130 -7.13 -5.83 22.19
C GLY A 130 -6.48 -6.59 23.35
N LEU A 131 -7.27 -6.91 24.38
CA LEU A 131 -6.80 -7.58 25.59
C LEU A 131 -6.07 -8.91 25.29
N ILE A 132 -6.62 -9.75 24.42
CA ILE A 132 -6.03 -11.05 24.07
C ILE A 132 -4.66 -10.84 23.40
N SER A 133 -4.58 -9.95 22.41
CA SER A 133 -3.34 -9.64 21.72
C SER A 133 -2.31 -8.99 22.64
N ALA A 134 -2.74 -8.18 23.61
CA ALA A 134 -1.87 -7.61 24.64
C ALA A 134 -1.29 -8.70 25.54
N CYS A 135 -2.10 -9.67 25.99
CA CYS A 135 -1.62 -10.83 26.76
C CYS A 135 -0.60 -11.67 25.98
N ILE A 136 -0.85 -11.92 24.69
CA ILE A 136 0.08 -12.67 23.83
C ILE A 136 1.38 -11.90 23.65
N ALA A 137 1.30 -10.59 23.33
CA ALA A 137 2.47 -9.74 23.17
C ALA A 137 3.30 -9.68 24.47
N ALA A 138 2.65 -9.50 25.62
CA ALA A 138 3.30 -9.52 26.93
C ALA A 138 3.97 -10.87 27.21
N GLY A 139 3.30 -11.99 26.92
CA GLY A 139 3.88 -13.33 27.05
C GLY A 139 5.14 -13.51 26.20
N ILE A 140 5.12 -13.07 24.94
CA ILE A 140 6.30 -13.09 24.05
C ILE A 140 7.44 -12.27 24.67
N VAL A 141 7.16 -11.05 25.12
CA VAL A 141 8.16 -10.17 25.73
C VAL A 141 8.76 -10.79 27.00
N VAL A 142 7.94 -11.36 27.88
CA VAL A 142 8.38 -12.05 29.09
C VAL A 142 9.29 -13.23 28.73
N VAL A 143 8.87 -14.08 27.79
CA VAL A 143 9.70 -15.22 27.32
C VAL A 143 11.04 -14.74 26.77
N LEU A 144 11.06 -13.68 25.95
CA LEU A 144 12.29 -13.10 25.44
C LEU A 144 13.19 -12.58 26.57
N LEU A 145 12.63 -11.85 27.55
CA LEU A 145 13.39 -11.33 28.69
C LEU A 145 13.94 -12.43 29.61
N LEU A 146 13.22 -13.55 29.77
CA LEU A 146 13.64 -14.68 30.62
C LEU A 146 14.67 -15.58 29.95
N LYS A 147 14.54 -15.82 28.64
CA LYS A 147 15.39 -16.76 27.88
C LYS A 147 16.79 -16.22 27.64
N PHE A 148 16.94 -14.92 27.44
CA PHE A 148 18.24 -14.30 27.19
C PHE A 148 18.89 -13.82 28.50
N ARG A 149 19.38 -14.78 29.30
CA ARG A 149 20.19 -14.48 30.50
C ARG A 149 21.60 -14.01 30.17
N THR A 150 22.14 -14.43 29.03
CA THR A 150 23.45 -14.01 28.51
C THR A 150 23.26 -13.10 27.30
N PHE A 151 23.78 -11.88 27.38
CA PHE A 151 23.67 -10.90 26.31
C PHE A 151 24.60 -11.27 25.16
N SER A 152 24.07 -11.27 23.93
CA SER A 152 24.89 -11.48 22.74
C SER A 152 25.64 -10.20 22.39
N ALA A 153 26.88 -10.34 21.94
CA ALA A 153 27.56 -9.25 21.27
C ALA A 153 26.82 -8.85 19.99
N ALA A 154 27.02 -7.62 19.53
CA ALA A 154 26.51 -7.19 18.23
C ALA A 154 27.05 -8.09 17.12
N SER A 155 26.18 -8.49 16.20
CA SER A 155 26.62 -9.29 15.05
C SER A 155 27.46 -8.43 14.11
N LYS A 156 28.50 -9.01 13.51
CA LYS A 156 29.24 -8.33 12.45
C LYS A 156 28.35 -8.14 11.24
N LEU A 157 28.37 -6.95 10.63
CA LEU A 157 27.61 -6.65 9.41
C LEU A 157 28.10 -7.53 8.25
N PRO A 158 27.28 -8.44 7.68
CA PRO A 158 27.62 -9.12 6.45
C PRO A 158 27.54 -8.13 5.28
N GLN A 159 28.69 -7.58 4.89
CA GLN A 159 28.77 -6.50 3.90
C GLN A 159 28.09 -6.86 2.57
N SER A 160 28.32 -8.08 2.05
CA SER A 160 27.73 -8.51 0.77
C SER A 160 26.20 -8.48 0.81
N LEU A 161 25.60 -8.92 1.92
CA LEU A 161 24.15 -8.88 2.12
C LEU A 161 23.64 -7.44 2.27
N PHE A 162 24.35 -6.59 3.03
CA PHE A 162 23.99 -5.17 3.14
C PHE A 162 23.97 -4.48 1.77
N PHE A 163 25.03 -4.65 0.96
CA PHE A 163 25.08 -4.09 -0.39
C PHE A 163 23.97 -4.62 -1.29
N GLY A 164 23.66 -5.93 -1.20
CA GLY A 164 22.54 -6.52 -1.94
C GLY A 164 21.19 -5.92 -1.58
N LEU A 165 20.86 -5.85 -0.28
CA LEU A 165 19.60 -5.30 0.20
C LEU A 165 19.47 -3.79 -0.06
N ALA A 166 20.56 -3.04 0.08
CA ALA A 166 20.61 -1.62 -0.30
C ALA A 166 20.37 -1.46 -1.81
N SER A 167 20.95 -2.33 -2.63
CA SER A 167 20.72 -2.33 -4.09
C SER A 167 19.24 -2.63 -4.42
N ILE A 168 18.61 -3.58 -3.72
CA ILE A 168 17.16 -3.85 -3.86
C ILE A 168 16.35 -2.56 -3.60
N LEU A 169 16.65 -1.86 -2.51
CA LEU A 169 15.96 -0.60 -2.17
C LEU A 169 16.15 0.46 -3.25
N VAL A 170 17.39 0.73 -3.67
CA VAL A 170 17.68 1.76 -4.68
C VAL A 170 17.05 1.43 -6.03
N LEU A 171 17.09 0.17 -6.46
CA LEU A 171 16.44 -0.27 -7.70
C LEU A 171 14.92 -0.14 -7.62
N SER A 172 14.33 -0.36 -6.43
CA SER A 172 12.89 -0.16 -6.23
C SER A 172 12.49 1.31 -6.39
N PHE A 173 13.35 2.27 -6.02
CA PHE A 173 13.12 3.69 -6.26
C PHE A 173 13.06 3.98 -7.76
N GLY A 174 13.98 3.43 -8.55
CA GLY A 174 13.93 3.54 -10.01
C GLY A 174 12.62 2.97 -10.59
N MET A 175 12.26 1.76 -10.14
CA MET A 175 11.03 1.09 -10.57
C MET A 175 9.76 1.87 -10.23
N PHE A 176 9.65 2.45 -9.04
CA PHE A 176 8.49 3.26 -8.64
C PHE A 176 8.49 4.64 -9.30
N ALA A 177 9.65 5.26 -9.50
CA ALA A 177 9.77 6.53 -10.21
C ALA A 177 9.24 6.44 -11.65
N LEU A 178 9.46 5.32 -12.35
CA LEU A 178 8.91 5.06 -13.69
C LEU A 178 7.37 5.05 -13.74
N THR A 179 6.71 4.77 -12.61
CA THR A 179 5.24 4.80 -12.55
C THR A 179 4.68 6.21 -12.45
N GLY A 180 5.44 7.16 -11.89
CA GLY A 180 4.99 8.53 -11.61
C GLY A 180 3.79 8.64 -10.65
N LEU A 181 3.42 7.56 -9.95
CA LEU A 181 2.19 7.47 -9.15
C LEU A 181 2.42 6.86 -7.75
N TYR A 182 3.39 5.97 -7.60
CA TYR A 182 3.64 5.26 -6.34
C TYR A 182 4.75 5.95 -5.55
N HIS A 183 4.34 6.78 -4.58
CA HIS A 183 5.22 7.24 -3.50
C HIS A 183 5.11 6.29 -2.31
N HIS A 184 6.14 6.27 -1.46
CA HIS A 184 6.10 5.53 -0.22
C HIS A 184 5.18 6.21 0.79
N SER A 185 4.36 5.42 1.49
CA SER A 185 3.48 5.91 2.54
C SER A 185 3.30 4.86 3.62
N ALA A 186 3.25 5.26 4.89
CA ALA A 186 3.04 4.32 5.98
C ALA A 186 1.59 3.82 6.06
N PHE A 187 0.61 4.61 5.62
CA PHE A 187 -0.82 4.28 5.67
C PHE A 187 -1.33 3.80 4.32
N ASN A 188 -2.52 3.18 4.31
CA ASN A 188 -3.23 2.80 3.09
C ASN A 188 -2.51 1.74 2.22
N LEU A 189 -3.07 1.49 1.03
CA LEU A 189 -2.43 0.66 0.00
C LEU A 189 -1.00 1.12 -0.35
N GLY A 190 -0.65 2.38 -0.09
CA GLY A 190 0.70 2.91 -0.25
C GLY A 190 1.74 2.15 0.58
N ASN A 191 1.36 1.57 1.72
CA ASN A 191 2.24 0.77 2.57
C ASN A 191 2.89 -0.42 1.86
N ARG A 192 2.31 -0.95 0.77
CA ARG A 192 2.93 -2.05 0.01
C ARG A 192 4.23 -1.65 -0.68
N THR A 193 4.44 -0.36 -0.93
CA THR A 193 5.63 0.15 -1.61
C THR A 193 6.86 0.11 -0.71
N THR A 194 6.69 0.11 0.62
CA THR A 194 7.79 0.12 1.58
C THR A 194 8.46 -1.24 1.74
N VAL A 195 7.89 -2.31 1.18
CA VAL A 195 8.33 -3.71 1.34
C VAL A 195 9.83 -3.92 1.09
N TYR A 196 10.40 -3.27 0.07
CA TYR A 196 11.83 -3.38 -0.25
C TYR A 196 12.71 -2.76 0.84
N GLY A 197 12.31 -1.59 1.34
CA GLY A 197 13.00 -0.93 2.43
C GLY A 197 12.77 -1.61 3.78
N SER A 198 11.57 -2.17 4.02
CA SER A 198 11.29 -3.00 5.19
C SER A 198 12.20 -4.22 5.25
N LEU A 199 12.59 -4.81 4.12
CA LEU A 199 13.57 -5.89 4.09
C LEU A 199 14.95 -5.44 4.59
N LEU A 200 15.44 -4.28 4.11
CA LEU A 200 16.70 -3.71 4.60
C LEU A 200 16.61 -3.36 6.09
N LEU A 201 15.52 -2.75 6.53
CA LEU A 201 15.31 -2.39 7.93
C LEU A 201 15.23 -3.64 8.82
N ALA A 202 14.53 -4.69 8.39
CA ALA A 202 14.47 -5.96 9.11
C ALA A 202 15.86 -6.58 9.28
N PHE A 203 16.68 -6.53 8.22
CA PHE A 203 18.08 -6.96 8.29
C PHE A 203 18.88 -6.12 9.29
N LEU A 204 18.77 -4.79 9.27
CA LEU A 204 19.48 -3.91 10.21
C LEU A 204 19.03 -4.15 11.66
N LEU A 205 17.73 -4.34 11.90
CA LEU A 205 17.18 -4.66 13.21
C LEU A 205 17.67 -6.03 13.71
N ALA A 206 17.87 -7.01 12.82
CA ALA A 206 18.40 -8.33 13.18
C ALA A 206 19.88 -8.30 13.60
N LEU A 207 20.61 -7.21 13.33
CA LEU A 207 22.00 -7.04 13.78
C LEU A 207 22.11 -6.47 15.19
N LEU A 208 21.00 -5.97 15.76
CA LEU A 208 20.98 -5.44 17.12
C LEU A 208 21.41 -6.53 18.12
N PRO A 209 22.24 -6.18 19.12
CA PRO A 209 22.60 -7.13 20.17
C PRO A 209 21.35 -7.56 20.94
N LEU A 210 21.23 -8.84 21.27
CA LEU A 210 20.12 -9.34 22.07
C LEU A 210 20.37 -8.99 23.55
N ASN A 211 19.92 -7.79 23.92
CA ASN A 211 19.94 -7.30 25.30
C ASN A 211 18.58 -6.69 25.68
N LYS A 212 18.41 -6.38 26.97
CA LYS A 212 17.14 -5.83 27.49
C LYS A 212 16.71 -4.55 26.76
N LYS A 213 17.66 -3.66 26.41
CA LYS A 213 17.37 -2.41 25.69
C LYS A 213 16.86 -2.69 24.27
N SER A 214 17.52 -3.58 23.53
CA SER A 214 17.08 -3.99 22.20
C SER A 214 15.73 -4.70 22.23
N ILE A 215 15.48 -5.57 23.21
CA ILE A 215 14.18 -6.23 23.37
C ILE A 215 13.09 -5.20 23.63
N LEU A 216 13.30 -4.25 24.54
CA LEU A 216 12.32 -3.19 24.82
C LEU A 216 12.09 -2.31 23.58
N PHE A 217 13.16 -1.94 22.87
CA PHE A 217 13.08 -1.18 21.64
C PHE A 217 12.26 -1.91 20.56
N LEU A 218 12.58 -3.17 20.26
CA LEU A 218 11.84 -4.02 19.32
C LEU A 218 10.39 -4.24 19.78
N THR A 219 10.15 -4.29 21.09
CA THR A 219 8.80 -4.39 21.63
C THR A 219 7.97 -3.17 21.22
N LEU A 220 8.53 -1.97 21.39
CA LEU A 220 7.87 -0.71 21.09
C LEU A 220 7.64 -0.50 19.59
N ILE A 221 8.65 -0.78 18.74
CA ILE A 221 8.57 -0.44 17.31
C ILE A 221 8.04 -1.58 16.44
N PHE A 222 7.99 -2.81 16.95
CA PHE A 222 7.64 -4.00 16.18
C PHE A 222 6.57 -4.85 16.85
N ILE A 223 6.80 -5.39 18.06
CA ILE A 223 5.88 -6.35 18.68
C ILE A 223 4.52 -5.72 18.94
N LEU A 224 4.44 -4.67 19.77
CA LEU A 224 3.15 -4.06 20.13
C LEU A 224 2.41 -3.49 18.91
N PRO A 225 3.06 -2.76 17.98
CA PRO A 225 2.39 -2.27 16.77
C PRO A 225 1.85 -3.40 15.89
N VAL A 226 2.57 -4.51 15.71
CA VAL A 226 2.10 -5.63 14.86
C VAL A 226 0.82 -6.23 15.43
N PHE A 227 0.76 -6.46 16.75
CA PHE A 227 -0.42 -7.00 17.40
C PHE A 227 -1.61 -6.04 17.33
N GLY A 228 -1.41 -4.75 17.63
CA GLY A 228 -2.50 -3.79 17.58
C GLY A 228 -2.98 -3.46 16.17
N LEU A 229 -2.08 -3.40 15.17
CA LEU A 229 -2.47 -3.29 13.76
C LEU A 229 -3.24 -4.53 13.29
N SER A 230 -2.85 -5.72 13.75
CA SER A 230 -3.57 -6.97 13.45
C SER A 230 -5.02 -6.92 13.96
N ASP A 231 -5.22 -6.44 15.19
CA ASP A 231 -6.57 -6.28 15.76
C ASP A 231 -7.40 -5.23 15.03
N ALA A 232 -6.80 -4.07 14.71
CA ALA A 232 -7.45 -3.04 13.90
C ALA A 232 -7.92 -3.59 12.54
N TRP A 233 -7.08 -4.38 11.87
CA TRP A 233 -7.42 -5.01 10.59
C TRP A 233 -8.54 -6.06 10.73
N LYS A 234 -8.49 -6.90 11.77
CA LYS A 234 -9.52 -7.92 12.01
C LYS A 234 -10.87 -7.28 12.32
N SER A 235 -10.87 -6.27 13.20
CA SER A 235 -12.09 -5.52 13.54
C SER A 235 -12.68 -4.85 12.31
N TRP A 236 -11.86 -4.18 11.50
CA TRP A 236 -12.31 -3.57 10.26
C TRP A 236 -12.89 -4.59 9.27
N ASN A 237 -12.24 -5.75 9.10
CA ASN A 237 -12.75 -6.80 8.22
C ASN A 237 -14.11 -7.35 8.69
N VAL A 238 -14.34 -7.46 9.99
CA VAL A 238 -15.66 -7.81 10.53
C VAL A 238 -16.69 -6.72 10.20
N HIS A 239 -16.33 -5.45 10.40
CA HIS A 239 -17.19 -4.31 10.06
C HIS A 239 -17.56 -4.28 8.56
N GLN A 240 -16.58 -4.44 7.67
CA GLN A 240 -16.82 -4.51 6.23
C GLN A 240 -17.82 -5.62 5.87
N LYS A 241 -17.70 -6.81 6.48
CA LYS A 241 -18.64 -7.91 6.26
C LYS A 241 -20.05 -7.55 6.71
N MET A 242 -20.20 -6.90 7.86
CA MET A 242 -21.51 -6.44 8.34
C MET A 242 -22.14 -5.43 7.38
N VAL A 243 -21.36 -4.46 6.88
CA VAL A 243 -21.86 -3.47 5.91
C VAL A 243 -22.25 -4.13 4.57
N ILE A 244 -21.48 -5.11 4.10
CA ILE A 244 -21.81 -5.88 2.89
C ILE A 244 -23.13 -6.64 3.09
N GLU A 245 -23.28 -7.32 4.23
CA GLU A 245 -24.51 -8.06 4.55
C GLU A 245 -25.72 -7.12 4.64
N ASN A 246 -25.55 -5.95 5.26
CA ASN A 246 -26.56 -4.90 5.30
C ASN A 246 -27.00 -4.51 3.88
N ILE A 247 -26.05 -4.26 2.95
CA ILE A 247 -26.37 -3.93 1.56
C ILE A 247 -27.13 -5.07 0.88
N HIS A 248 -26.70 -6.32 1.10
CA HIS A 248 -27.29 -7.49 0.46
C HIS A 248 -28.71 -7.74 0.96
N THR A 249 -29.00 -7.45 2.23
CA THR A 249 -30.30 -7.70 2.87
C THR A 249 -31.24 -6.49 2.89
N ASN A 250 -30.77 -5.29 2.55
CA ASN A 250 -31.58 -4.07 2.58
C ASN A 250 -32.66 -4.06 1.48
N VAL A 251 -33.92 -4.12 1.90
CA VAL A 251 -35.08 -4.16 1.00
C VAL A 251 -35.21 -2.87 0.19
N ALA A 252 -34.99 -1.71 0.80
CA ALA A 252 -35.11 -0.42 0.13
C ALA A 252 -34.08 -0.26 -1.01
N LEU A 253 -32.87 -0.81 -0.85
CA LEU A 253 -31.86 -0.85 -1.91
C LEU A 253 -32.29 -1.73 -3.10
N ARG A 254 -32.95 -2.87 -2.86
CA ARG A 254 -33.43 -3.79 -3.91
C ARG A 254 -34.60 -3.22 -4.71
N GLU A 255 -35.40 -2.38 -4.07
CA GLU A 255 -36.59 -1.74 -4.64
C GLU A 255 -36.29 -0.50 -5.48
N LEU A 256 -35.03 -0.02 -5.48
CA LEU A 256 -34.65 1.15 -6.25
C LEU A 256 -34.94 0.99 -7.75
N PRO A 257 -35.49 2.03 -8.41
CA PRO A 257 -35.70 2.02 -9.86
C PRO A 257 -34.38 1.87 -10.64
N PRO A 258 -34.37 1.17 -11.79
CA PRO A 258 -33.17 1.03 -12.62
C PRO A 258 -32.58 2.37 -13.11
N GLU A 259 -33.44 3.34 -13.39
CA GLU A 259 -33.10 4.69 -13.88
C GLU A 259 -32.90 5.70 -12.73
N SER A 260 -32.45 5.22 -11.57
CA SER A 260 -32.11 6.06 -10.43
C SER A 260 -30.59 6.12 -10.19
N THR A 261 -30.12 7.23 -9.62
CA THR A 261 -28.73 7.35 -9.16
C THR A 261 -28.67 7.06 -7.67
N LEU A 262 -27.82 6.12 -7.27
CA LEU A 262 -27.57 5.79 -5.88
C LEU A 262 -26.26 6.42 -5.41
N LEU A 263 -26.34 7.37 -4.50
CA LEU A 263 -25.20 7.95 -3.80
C LEU A 263 -24.95 7.17 -2.50
N VAL A 264 -23.71 6.78 -2.26
CA VAL A 264 -23.31 6.01 -1.07
C VAL A 264 -22.48 6.90 -0.14
N ALA A 265 -22.94 7.09 1.09
CA ALA A 265 -22.25 7.81 2.15
C ALA A 265 -21.77 6.85 3.26
N GLY A 266 -20.77 7.29 4.03
CA GLY A 266 -20.19 6.49 5.11
C GLY A 266 -19.18 5.45 4.62
N ASN A 267 -18.45 4.85 5.56
CA ASN A 267 -17.54 3.70 5.35
C ASN A 267 -16.57 3.81 4.14
N ILE A 268 -16.08 5.00 3.83
CA ILE A 268 -15.13 5.20 2.72
C ILE A 268 -13.76 4.57 3.04
N TYR A 269 -13.32 4.73 4.29
CA TYR A 269 -12.08 4.19 4.86
C TYR A 269 -12.30 3.73 6.30
N SER A 270 -11.49 2.77 6.76
CA SER A 270 -11.27 2.57 8.19
C SER A 270 -10.49 3.73 8.81
N LYS A 271 -10.56 3.87 10.13
CA LYS A 271 -9.75 4.82 10.89
C LYS A 271 -8.68 4.10 11.70
N LEU A 272 -7.49 4.69 11.77
CA LEU A 272 -6.44 4.35 12.72
C LEU A 272 -6.04 5.65 13.43
N GLY A 273 -6.62 5.88 14.61
CA GLY A 273 -6.64 7.22 15.21
C GLY A 273 -7.40 8.22 14.32
N PRO A 274 -6.88 9.45 14.10
CA PRO A 274 -7.51 10.45 13.23
C PRO A 274 -7.28 10.16 11.73
N PHE A 275 -6.44 9.18 11.40
CA PHE A 275 -6.04 8.91 10.02
C PHE A 275 -6.93 7.89 9.34
N SER A 276 -7.36 8.20 8.12
CA SER A 276 -7.99 7.27 7.19
C SER A 276 -6.96 6.26 6.69
N ASN A 277 -7.21 4.97 6.96
CA ASN A 277 -6.18 3.94 6.86
C ASN A 277 -6.48 2.83 5.84
N ILE A 278 -7.60 2.11 5.92
CA ILE A 278 -7.88 0.98 5.02
C ILE A 278 -9.04 1.34 4.10
N GLU A 279 -8.83 1.28 2.79
CA GLU A 279 -9.87 1.58 1.81
C GLU A 279 -11.06 0.60 1.83
N PHE A 280 -12.27 1.13 1.64
CA PHE A 280 -13.47 0.32 1.35
C PHE A 280 -14.29 0.92 0.20
N PHE A 281 -15.21 1.84 0.44
CA PHE A 281 -15.98 2.47 -0.65
C PHE A 281 -15.21 3.56 -1.43
N SER A 282 -13.95 3.82 -1.11
CA SER A 282 -13.14 4.82 -1.81
C SER A 282 -12.78 4.50 -3.27
N MET A 283 -13.05 3.26 -3.72
CA MET A 283 -12.69 2.76 -5.04
C MET A 283 -13.95 2.37 -5.84
N PRO A 284 -14.18 2.95 -7.03
CA PRO A 284 -15.39 2.68 -7.81
C PRO A 284 -15.61 1.19 -8.12
N TRP A 285 -14.56 0.42 -8.43
CA TRP A 285 -14.70 -1.02 -8.70
C TRP A 285 -15.08 -1.84 -7.46
N VAL A 286 -14.72 -1.40 -6.26
CA VAL A 286 -15.14 -2.06 -5.01
C VAL A 286 -16.63 -1.80 -4.78
N VAL A 287 -17.06 -0.54 -4.93
CA VAL A 287 -18.48 -0.15 -4.85
C VAL A 287 -19.29 -0.95 -5.87
N ASN A 288 -18.88 -0.93 -7.14
CA ASN A 288 -19.56 -1.67 -8.19
C ASN A 288 -19.66 -3.17 -7.85
N SER A 289 -18.59 -3.80 -7.36
CA SER A 289 -18.60 -5.24 -7.06
C SER A 289 -19.53 -5.60 -5.89
N ILE A 290 -19.61 -4.75 -4.86
CA ILE A 290 -20.42 -5.02 -3.68
C ILE A 290 -21.91 -4.87 -3.98
N PHE A 291 -22.27 -3.85 -4.76
CA PHE A 291 -23.66 -3.54 -5.10
C PHE A 291 -24.17 -4.34 -6.32
N HIS A 292 -23.27 -4.94 -7.11
CA HIS A 292 -23.63 -5.72 -8.30
C HIS A 292 -24.57 -6.88 -7.95
N GLY A 293 -25.71 -6.95 -8.64
CA GLY A 293 -26.73 -7.99 -8.45
C GLY A 293 -27.66 -7.75 -7.26
N TRP A 294 -27.36 -6.77 -6.39
CA TRP A 294 -28.16 -6.44 -5.20
C TRP A 294 -28.98 -5.17 -5.37
N VAL A 295 -28.54 -4.28 -6.26
CA VAL A 295 -29.23 -3.04 -6.59
C VAL A 295 -29.49 -2.97 -8.09
N LYS A 296 -30.71 -2.54 -8.48
CA LYS A 296 -31.11 -2.40 -9.89
C LYS A 296 -30.55 -1.14 -10.55
N SER A 297 -30.29 -0.10 -9.76
CA SER A 297 -29.60 1.11 -10.21
C SER A 297 -28.24 0.76 -10.82
N LYS A 298 -28.00 1.22 -12.04
CA LYS A 298 -26.71 1.06 -12.73
C LYS A 298 -25.69 2.14 -12.35
N ASN A 299 -26.14 3.22 -11.70
CA ASN A 299 -25.32 4.38 -11.38
C ASN A 299 -25.15 4.49 -9.86
N VAL A 300 -24.21 3.70 -9.32
CA VAL A 300 -23.86 3.69 -7.89
C VAL A 300 -22.54 4.43 -7.68
N VAL A 301 -22.57 5.50 -6.88
CA VAL A 301 -21.43 6.40 -6.70
C VAL A 301 -21.19 6.67 -5.21
N ALA A 302 -20.01 6.31 -4.71
CA ALA A 302 -19.62 6.67 -3.34
C ALA A 302 -19.21 8.14 -3.24
N LEU A 303 -19.70 8.84 -2.22
CA LEU A 303 -19.42 10.25 -1.94
C LEU A 303 -18.03 10.41 -1.30
N VAL A 304 -16.99 10.20 -2.11
CA VAL A 304 -15.61 10.36 -1.70
C VAL A 304 -15.21 11.86 -1.60
N PRO A 305 -14.20 12.21 -0.78
CA PRO A 305 -13.84 13.61 -0.48
C PRO A 305 -13.40 14.46 -1.67
N TYR A 306 -12.96 13.84 -2.76
CA TYR A 306 -12.44 14.55 -3.94
C TYR A 306 -13.44 14.61 -5.09
N ILE A 307 -14.63 14.02 -4.96
CA ILE A 307 -15.69 14.19 -5.96
C ILE A 307 -16.26 15.60 -5.86
N PHE A 308 -16.58 16.20 -6.99
CA PHE A 308 -17.29 17.48 -7.04
C PHE A 308 -18.38 17.45 -8.10
N LEU A 309 -19.34 18.38 -7.98
CA LEU A 309 -20.42 18.53 -8.95
C LEU A 309 -20.03 19.63 -9.96
N ASP A 310 -20.02 19.29 -11.24
CA ASP A 310 -19.84 20.23 -12.35
C ASP A 310 -21.03 20.12 -13.31
N LYS A 311 -21.81 21.21 -13.44
CA LYS A 311 -22.97 21.31 -14.35
C LYS A 311 -23.91 20.09 -14.33
N GLY A 312 -24.23 19.58 -13.13
CA GLY A 312 -25.13 18.43 -12.95
C GLY A 312 -24.48 17.05 -13.12
N VAL A 313 -23.16 16.99 -13.29
CA VAL A 313 -22.37 15.76 -13.40
C VAL A 313 -21.46 15.64 -12.19
N LEU A 314 -21.48 14.50 -11.50
CA LEU A 314 -20.48 14.19 -10.47
C LEU A 314 -19.18 13.77 -11.17
N VAL A 315 -18.10 14.45 -10.83
CA VAL A 315 -16.77 14.24 -11.41
C VAL A 315 -15.87 13.62 -10.34
N ASP A 316 -15.31 12.46 -10.67
CA ASP A 316 -14.21 11.82 -9.94
C ASP A 316 -12.88 12.15 -10.64
N PRO A 317 -12.13 13.16 -10.15
CA PRO A 317 -10.85 13.53 -10.77
C PRO A 317 -9.75 12.49 -10.58
N LYS A 318 -9.86 11.57 -9.61
CA LYS A 318 -8.82 10.59 -9.29
C LYS A 318 -8.86 9.40 -10.26
N PHE A 319 -10.06 8.91 -10.57
CA PHE A 319 -10.26 7.78 -11.46
C PHE A 319 -10.83 8.18 -12.83
N GLY A 320 -11.09 9.48 -13.05
CA GLY A 320 -11.62 10.01 -14.31
C GLY A 320 -13.10 9.70 -14.54
N GLY A 321 -13.82 9.29 -13.49
CA GLY A 321 -15.24 8.97 -13.55
C GLY A 321 -16.11 10.21 -13.77
N LYS A 322 -17.14 10.08 -14.59
CA LYS A 322 -18.18 11.10 -14.79
C LYS A 322 -19.53 10.45 -14.68
N TYR A 323 -20.35 10.91 -13.73
CA TYR A 323 -21.64 10.32 -13.42
C TYR A 323 -22.73 11.37 -13.59
N VAL A 324 -23.55 11.21 -14.63
CA VAL A 324 -24.70 12.09 -14.86
C VAL A 324 -25.75 11.76 -13.81
N LEU A 325 -26.19 12.77 -13.06
CA LEU A 325 -27.25 12.59 -12.07
C LEU A 325 -28.58 12.37 -12.80
N GLN A 326 -29.23 11.24 -12.52
CA GLN A 326 -30.57 10.94 -13.03
C GLN A 326 -31.66 11.68 -12.25
N ASN A 327 -32.89 11.70 -12.77
CA ASN A 327 -34.01 12.45 -12.20
C ASN A 327 -34.34 12.06 -10.75
N THR A 328 -34.15 10.78 -10.39
CA THR A 328 -34.36 10.29 -9.03
C THR A 328 -33.02 9.94 -8.41
N ILE A 329 -32.67 10.61 -7.31
CA ILE A 329 -31.45 10.37 -6.55
C ILE A 329 -31.81 9.77 -5.20
N TYR A 330 -31.13 8.69 -4.85
CA TYR A 330 -31.20 8.08 -3.54
C TYR A 330 -29.87 8.23 -2.83
N LEU A 331 -29.91 8.48 -1.53
CA LEU A 331 -28.76 8.43 -0.63
C LEU A 331 -28.86 7.17 0.22
N TYR A 332 -27.86 6.31 0.12
CA TYR A 332 -27.64 5.21 1.07
C TYR A 332 -26.58 5.64 2.08
N ASP A 333 -26.97 5.73 3.34
CA ASP A 333 -26.06 5.88 4.46
C ASP A 333 -25.64 4.49 4.95
N SER A 334 -24.38 4.14 4.68
CA SER A 334 -23.84 2.83 5.04
C SER A 334 -23.57 2.65 6.53
N ASP A 335 -23.48 3.74 7.30
CA ASP A 335 -23.32 3.70 8.75
C ASP A 335 -24.69 3.45 9.42
N ALA A 336 -25.74 4.12 8.93
CA ALA A 336 -27.10 3.95 9.43
C ALA A 336 -27.89 2.80 8.78
N ASN A 337 -27.36 2.19 7.71
CA ASN A 337 -28.06 1.23 6.86
C ASN A 337 -29.43 1.73 6.37
N SER A 338 -29.51 3.00 5.96
CA SER A 338 -30.76 3.65 5.57
C SER A 338 -30.69 4.18 4.14
N VAL A 339 -31.83 4.14 3.45
CA VAL A 339 -32.00 4.65 2.08
C VAL A 339 -33.04 5.74 2.11
N GLN A 340 -32.72 6.91 1.56
CA GLN A 340 -33.68 8.01 1.42
C GLN A 340 -33.60 8.63 0.03
N ALA A 341 -34.75 9.02 -0.53
CA ALA A 341 -34.80 9.82 -1.73
C ALA A 341 -34.40 11.27 -1.40
N ILE A 342 -33.57 11.88 -2.25
CA ILE A 342 -33.14 13.27 -2.08
C ILE A 342 -33.35 14.05 -3.38
N PRO A 343 -33.66 15.35 -3.29
CA PRO A 343 -33.70 16.20 -4.48
C PRO A 343 -32.28 16.46 -4.99
N VAL A 344 -32.13 16.67 -6.30
CA VAL A 344 -30.85 17.04 -6.94
C VAL A 344 -30.23 18.28 -6.28
N THR A 345 -31.06 19.22 -5.83
CA THR A 345 -30.66 20.45 -5.15
C THR A 345 -29.97 20.20 -3.79
N ALA A 346 -30.15 19.03 -3.17
CA ALA A 346 -29.48 18.67 -1.92
C ALA A 346 -28.05 18.14 -2.12
N VAL A 347 -27.69 17.71 -3.33
CA VAL A 347 -26.37 17.11 -3.63
C VAL A 347 -25.21 18.06 -3.33
N PRO A 348 -25.23 19.35 -3.71
CA PRO A 348 -24.16 20.28 -3.34
C PRO A 348 -23.95 20.40 -1.83
N GLN A 349 -25.04 20.41 -1.05
CA GLN A 349 -24.97 20.50 0.41
C GLN A 349 -24.40 19.21 1.03
N LEU A 350 -24.76 18.04 0.48
CA LEU A 350 -24.16 16.76 0.89
C LEU A 350 -22.65 16.71 0.63
N LEU A 351 -22.21 17.22 -0.53
CA LEU A 351 -20.79 17.31 -0.85
C LEU A 351 -20.05 18.30 0.04
N ALA A 352 -20.69 19.40 0.46
CA ALA A 352 -20.11 20.38 1.36
C ALA A 352 -20.00 19.87 2.81
N ASN A 353 -20.99 19.08 3.26
CA ASN A 353 -21.09 18.60 4.65
C ASN A 353 -20.29 17.31 4.92
N ARG A 354 -19.59 16.77 3.93
CA ARG A 354 -18.84 15.51 4.08
C ARG A 354 -17.70 15.64 5.11
N PRO A 355 -17.41 14.57 5.87
CA PRO A 355 -16.29 14.59 6.81
C PRO A 355 -14.97 14.75 6.06
N ARG A 356 -14.04 15.50 6.66
CA ARG A 356 -12.67 15.64 6.14
C ARG A 356 -11.91 14.35 6.36
N GLU A 357 -11.40 13.76 5.28
CA GLU A 357 -10.59 12.55 5.34
C GLU A 357 -9.09 12.89 5.35
N ILE A 358 -8.43 12.59 6.47
CA ILE A 358 -7.01 12.83 6.68
C ILE A 358 -6.27 11.52 6.44
N ARG A 359 -5.64 11.37 5.28
CA ARG A 359 -4.88 10.19 4.87
C ARG A 359 -3.38 10.31 5.19
N HIS A 360 -2.89 11.52 5.37
CA HIS A 360 -1.48 11.82 5.63
C HIS A 360 -1.34 13.13 6.40
N TRP A 361 -0.37 13.22 7.32
CA TRP A 361 -0.18 14.41 8.16
C TRP A 361 0.15 15.66 7.35
N VAL A 362 0.79 15.52 6.18
CA VAL A 362 1.07 16.67 5.28
C VAL A 362 -0.20 17.41 4.86
N GLN A 363 -1.37 16.76 4.84
CA GLN A 363 -2.65 17.42 4.56
C GLN A 363 -3.02 18.46 5.63
N LEU A 364 -2.42 18.38 6.82
CA LEU A 364 -2.56 19.37 7.89
C LEU A 364 -1.73 20.63 7.61
N ALA A 365 -0.78 20.56 6.68
CA ALA A 365 0.10 21.67 6.29
C ALA A 365 -0.49 22.49 5.12
N LYS A 366 -1.81 22.49 4.94
CA LYS A 366 -2.50 23.29 3.91
C LYS A 366 -2.20 24.79 4.10
N GLY A 367 -1.93 25.49 3.01
CA GLY A 367 -1.59 26.91 2.98
C GLY A 367 -0.14 27.22 3.38
N THR A 368 0.71 26.21 3.57
CA THR A 368 2.11 26.39 3.96
C THR A 368 3.09 26.14 2.81
N TRP A 369 4.38 26.43 3.05
CA TRP A 369 5.45 26.12 2.11
C TRP A 369 5.59 24.60 1.84
N ILE A 370 5.13 23.74 2.75
CA ILE A 370 5.14 22.27 2.58
C ILE A 370 4.20 21.86 1.45
N GLU A 371 2.98 22.41 1.41
CA GLU A 371 2.03 22.18 0.31
C GLU A 371 2.63 22.65 -1.02
N SER A 372 3.19 23.87 -1.04
CA SER A 372 3.80 24.45 -2.24
C SER A 372 4.97 23.59 -2.75
N GLY A 373 5.81 23.09 -1.84
CA GLY A 373 6.92 22.19 -2.19
C GLY A 373 6.44 20.86 -2.76
N ILE A 374 5.47 20.20 -2.10
CA ILE A 374 4.91 18.92 -2.55
C ILE A 374 4.22 19.05 -3.90
N THR A 375 3.37 20.07 -4.08
CA THR A 375 2.63 20.28 -5.33
C THR A 375 3.52 20.75 -6.48
N SER A 376 4.60 21.49 -6.21
CA SER A 376 5.62 21.82 -7.23
C SER A 376 6.36 20.58 -7.74
N MET A 377 6.69 19.65 -6.84
CA MET A 377 7.36 18.40 -7.20
C MET A 377 6.41 17.38 -7.83
N SER A 378 5.14 17.35 -7.39
CA SER A 378 4.11 16.43 -7.86
C SER A 378 2.73 17.12 -7.90
N PRO A 379 2.40 17.82 -9.00
CA PRO A 379 1.14 18.59 -9.12
C PRO A 379 -0.12 17.77 -8.94
N ARG A 380 -0.06 16.47 -9.24
CA ARG A 380 -1.18 15.54 -9.07
C ARG A 380 -1.55 15.30 -7.61
N LEU A 381 -0.70 15.65 -6.65
CA LEU A 381 -1.02 15.55 -5.22
C LEU A 381 -1.84 16.74 -4.71
N ALA A 382 -2.15 17.74 -5.54
CA ALA A 382 -2.95 18.90 -5.15
C ALA A 382 -4.32 18.52 -4.57
N TYR A 383 -4.95 17.44 -5.04
CA TYR A 383 -6.23 16.97 -4.51
C TYR A 383 -6.16 16.56 -3.03
N LEU A 384 -4.97 16.25 -2.48
CA LEU A 384 -4.82 15.92 -1.07
C LEU A 384 -5.03 17.14 -0.15
N PHE A 385 -4.87 18.35 -0.69
CA PHE A 385 -5.00 19.61 0.04
C PHE A 385 -6.33 20.31 -0.19
N GLN A 386 -7.20 19.78 -1.04
CA GLN A 386 -8.58 20.25 -1.21
C GLN A 386 -9.38 19.88 0.03
#